data_AF-A0A7S1A9T1-F1
#
_entry.id   AF-A0A7S1A9T1-F1
#
_cell.length_a   1.000
_cell.length_b   1.000
_cell.length_c   1.000
_cell.angle_alpha   90.00
_cell.angle_beta   90.00
_cell.angle_gamma   90.00
#
_symmetry.space_group_name_H-M   'P 1'
#
loop_
_entity.id
_entity.type
_entity.pdbx_description
1 polymer ?
#
loop_
_entity_poly.entity_id
_entity_poly.type
_entity_poly.pdbx_seq_one_letter_code
_entity_poly.pdbx_strand_id
1 'polypeptide(L)'
;LIRAQESSSSSWRKNQKWTIRGGVYCCYNIFAHVDVRVEVQIPGLPGVMAAAVDRNNEPVELTREIWEGTQLSAMLRALRPPPRVPALLAVPLFMKPVVVETFVKLATKNFALGEQLGLWSGLGCGTHALCELFCGYLIDSRRLKLAIEVFSSLQSLYPTIVLHVARAYVKRQQVEAALNVLSRSLRVRPEDVPVLHYEAKTLLKHGRCLELAVSAAELAVQLMPSIWQFWVTL
;
A
#
# COMPACT_ATOMS: atom_id res chain seq x y z
N LEU A 1 16.79 11.68 8.79
CA LEU A 1 18.07 12.36 9.09
C LEU A 1 18.62 11.77 10.38
N ILE A 2 19.50 10.77 10.27
CA ILE A 2 20.18 10.18 11.43
C ILE A 2 21.24 11.21 11.85
N ARG A 3 21.04 11.89 12.98
CA ARG A 3 22.13 12.60 13.65
C ARG A 3 23.01 11.52 14.26
N ALA A 4 24.08 11.14 13.56
CA ALA A 4 25.17 10.44 14.21
C ALA A 4 25.77 11.41 15.24
N GLN A 5 25.69 11.07 16.52
CA GLN A 5 26.48 11.75 17.54
C GLN A 5 27.94 11.31 17.37
N GLU A 6 28.64 11.99 16.48
CA GLU A 6 30.06 11.80 16.23
C GLU A 6 30.84 12.44 17.38
N SER A 7 31.50 11.62 18.21
CA SER A 7 32.55 12.10 19.09
C SER A 7 33.89 11.88 18.39
N SER A 8 34.42 12.95 17.79
CA SER A 8 35.79 12.93 17.27
C SER A 8 36.76 13.01 18.45
N SER A 9 37.48 11.91 18.70
CA SER A 9 38.79 12.05 19.34
C SER A 9 39.75 12.49 18.24
N SER A 10 40.32 13.67 18.41
CA SER A 10 41.24 14.30 17.47
C SER A 10 42.41 13.39 17.14
N SER A 11 42.62 13.09 15.85
CA SER A 11 43.95 13.01 15.23
C SER A 11 43.86 12.60 13.75
N TRP A 12 44.52 13.38 12.91
CA TRP A 12 44.79 13.21 11.48
C TRP A 12 45.60 11.93 11.14
N ARG A 13 45.18 10.73 11.58
CA ARG A 13 45.90 9.47 11.32
C ARG A 13 45.06 8.44 10.57
N LYS A 14 45.68 7.81 9.57
CA LYS A 14 45.18 6.87 8.55
C LYS A 14 44.55 5.54 9.06
N ASN A 15 44.02 5.46 10.28
CA ASN A 15 43.33 4.26 10.78
C ASN A 15 42.33 4.61 11.89
N GLN A 16 41.33 5.46 11.60
CA GLN A 16 40.21 5.64 12.53
C GLN A 16 39.36 4.36 12.54
N LYS A 17 39.48 3.60 13.64
CA LYS A 17 38.60 2.47 13.93
C LYS A 17 37.32 3.03 14.55
N TRP A 18 36.25 3.06 13.76
CA TRP A 18 34.94 3.52 14.22
C TRP A 18 34.28 2.45 15.09
N THR A 19 33.67 2.89 16.19
CA THR A 19 32.88 2.03 17.08
C THR A 19 31.46 2.59 17.20
N ILE A 20 30.46 1.76 16.93
CA ILE A 20 29.05 2.15 17.06
C ILE A 20 28.72 2.23 18.56
N ARG A 21 28.32 3.43 19.01
CA ARG A 21 27.91 3.68 20.40
C ARG A 21 26.40 3.62 20.60
N GLY A 22 25.63 3.50 19.52
CA GLY A 22 24.19 3.51 19.56
C GLY A 22 23.58 3.82 18.20
N GLY A 23 22.26 3.95 18.17
CA GLY A 23 21.52 4.30 16.97
C GLY A 23 20.05 4.57 17.27
N VAL A 24 19.41 5.30 16.36
CA VAL A 24 17.97 5.57 16.43
C VAL A 24 17.31 5.06 15.15
N TYR A 25 16.27 4.27 15.32
CA TYR A 25 15.38 3.84 14.24
C TYR A 25 14.04 4.57 14.37
N CYS A 26 13.64 5.28 13.31
CA CYS A 26 12.35 5.97 13.26
C CYS A 26 11.46 5.36 12.19
N CYS A 27 10.18 5.17 12.50
CA CYS A 27 9.21 4.66 11.57
C CYS A 27 7.85 5.33 11.78
N TYR A 28 7.42 6.07 10.76
CA TYR A 28 6.14 6.76 10.79
C TYR A 28 4.98 5.79 10.61
N ASN A 29 4.00 5.86 11.51
CA ASN A 29 2.71 5.18 11.41
C ASN A 29 1.70 6.11 10.73
N ILE A 30 1.31 5.78 9.50
CA ILE A 30 0.40 6.63 8.73
C ILE A 30 -1.03 6.64 9.29
N PHE A 31 -1.44 5.57 9.97
CA PHE A 31 -2.82 5.40 10.47
C PHE A 31 -3.07 6.16 11.77
N ALA A 32 -2.06 6.23 12.64
CA ALA A 32 -2.15 6.96 13.91
C ALA A 32 -1.49 8.35 13.85
N HIS A 33 -0.84 8.69 12.73
CA HIS A 33 -0.09 9.93 12.54
C HIS A 33 1.03 10.18 13.55
N VAL A 34 1.66 9.11 14.04
CA VAL A 34 2.78 9.17 15.00
C VAL A 34 4.09 8.67 14.41
N ASP A 35 5.21 9.18 14.91
CA ASP A 35 6.56 8.67 14.63
C ASP A 35 7.05 7.80 15.78
N VAL A 36 7.19 6.50 15.53
CA VAL A 36 7.74 5.55 16.51
C VAL A 36 9.26 5.56 16.41
N ARG A 37 9.92 5.82 17.54
CA ARG A 37 11.37 5.98 17.65
C ARG A 37 11.92 4.94 18.62
N VAL A 38 12.89 4.17 18.15
CA VAL A 38 13.61 3.17 18.95
C VAL A 38 15.08 3.57 19.01
N GLU A 39 15.55 3.89 20.20
CA GLU A 39 16.94 4.25 20.49
C GLU A 39 17.67 3.09 21.15
N VAL A 40 18.89 2.81 20.69
CA VAL A 40 19.80 1.80 21.25
C VAL A 40 21.08 2.48 21.69
N GLN A 41 21.60 2.13 22.87
CA GLN A 41 22.86 2.66 23.41
C GLN A 41 23.83 1.53 23.79
N ILE A 42 25.11 1.67 23.42
CA ILE A 42 26.16 0.64 23.53
C ILE A 42 27.48 1.26 24.04
N PRO A 43 28.01 0.83 25.20
CA PRO A 43 27.31 0.18 26.30
C PRO A 43 26.41 1.21 27.01
N GLY A 44 25.17 0.85 27.30
CA GLY A 44 24.26 1.75 28.03
C GLY A 44 23.15 0.98 28.75
N LEU A 45 22.67 1.54 29.85
CA LEU A 45 21.42 1.17 30.51
C LEU A 45 20.45 2.33 30.31
N PRO A 46 19.22 2.11 29.82
CA PRO A 46 18.49 0.83 29.73
C PRO A 46 18.75 0.00 28.45
N GLY A 47 19.72 0.38 27.62
CA GLY A 47 20.17 -0.37 26.44
C GLY A 47 19.27 -0.18 25.21
N VAL A 48 17.95 -0.22 25.38
CA VAL A 48 16.96 0.07 24.34
C VAL A 48 15.80 0.87 24.92
N MET A 49 15.42 1.97 24.25
CA MET A 49 14.26 2.80 24.58
C MET A 49 13.34 2.93 23.37
N ALA A 50 12.03 2.91 23.60
CA ALA A 50 11.04 3.16 22.56
C ALA A 50 10.08 4.25 23.01
N ALA A 51 9.75 5.16 22.10
CA ALA A 51 8.73 6.18 22.30
C ALA A 51 7.96 6.41 20.99
N ALA A 52 6.71 6.86 21.08
CA ALA A 52 5.99 7.42 19.94
C ALA A 52 5.73 8.90 20.20
N VAL A 53 5.79 9.71 19.14
CA VAL A 53 5.44 11.13 19.21
C VAL A 53 4.46 11.49 18.10
N ASP A 54 3.54 12.40 18.39
CA ASP A 54 2.58 12.90 17.40
C ASP A 54 3.16 14.07 16.56
N ARG A 55 2.30 14.73 15.78
CA ARG A 55 2.67 15.88 14.94
C ARG A 55 3.11 17.12 15.74
N ASN A 56 2.71 17.22 17.00
CA ASN A 56 3.07 18.30 17.92
C ASN A 56 4.32 17.96 18.75
N ASN A 57 4.91 16.78 18.54
CA ASN A 57 5.96 16.16 19.38
C ASN A 57 5.49 15.78 20.79
N GLU A 58 4.19 15.62 21.01
CA GLU A 58 3.66 15.12 22.28
C GLU A 58 3.84 13.60 22.36
N PRO A 59 4.20 13.06 23.55
CA PRO A 59 4.40 11.64 23.73
C PRO A 59 3.08 10.88 23.60
N VAL A 60 3.10 9.80 22.83
CA VAL A 60 1.97 8.89 22.66
C VAL A 60 2.31 7.53 23.25
N GLU A 61 1.35 6.93 23.95
CA GLU A 61 1.49 5.59 24.50
C GLU A 61 1.73 4.54 23.39
N LEU A 62 2.74 3.69 23.59
CA LEU A 62 3.08 2.61 22.66
C LEU A 62 2.17 1.40 22.86
N THR A 63 0.95 1.47 22.34
CA THR A 63 0.03 0.33 22.32
C THR A 63 0.38 -0.69 21.23
N ARG A 64 -0.25 -1.87 21.29
CA ARG A 64 -0.10 -2.90 20.25
C ARG A 64 -0.55 -2.39 18.88
N GLU A 65 -1.62 -1.60 18.83
CA GLU A 65 -2.18 -1.02 17.63
C GLU A 65 -1.20 -0.02 16.99
N ILE A 66 -0.47 0.75 17.80
CA ILE A 66 0.59 1.64 17.31
C ILE A 66 1.71 0.82 16.66
N TRP A 67 2.16 -0.27 17.28
CA TRP A 67 3.16 -1.14 16.69
C TRP A 67 2.69 -1.81 15.40
N GLU A 68 1.48 -2.36 15.38
CA GLU A 68 0.90 -3.01 14.21
C GLU A 68 0.71 -2.04 13.03
N GLY A 69 0.20 -0.84 13.29
CA GLY A 69 0.09 0.23 12.29
C GLY A 69 1.45 0.70 11.79
N THR A 70 2.46 0.77 12.67
CA THR A 70 3.85 1.11 12.31
C THR A 70 4.46 0.05 11.39
N GLN A 71 4.27 -1.23 11.72
CA GLN A 71 4.73 -2.35 10.89
C GLN A 71 4.06 -2.35 9.52
N LEU A 72 2.73 -2.19 9.48
CA LEU A 72 1.99 -2.12 8.22
C LEU A 72 2.44 -0.91 7.38
N SER A 73 2.66 0.25 8.01
CA SER A 73 3.17 1.45 7.34
C SER A 73 4.54 1.21 6.71
N ALA A 74 5.45 0.53 7.42
CA ALA A 74 6.75 0.15 6.88
C ALA A 74 6.63 -0.82 5.68
N MET A 75 5.75 -1.81 5.80
CA MET A 75 5.47 -2.77 4.73
C MET A 75 4.94 -2.10 3.46
N LEU A 76 3.99 -1.18 3.60
CA LEU A 76 3.42 -0.42 2.49
C LEU A 76 4.48 0.43 1.78
N ARG A 77 5.34 1.13 2.54
CA ARG A 77 6.46 1.89 1.97
C ARG A 77 7.48 1.00 1.26
N ALA A 78 7.72 -0.20 1.77
CA ALA A 78 8.65 -1.15 1.14
C ALA A 78 8.14 -1.69 -0.21
N LEU A 79 6.83 -1.71 -0.44
CA LEU A 79 6.24 -2.12 -1.74
C LEU A 79 6.50 -1.11 -2.86
N ARG A 80 6.65 0.17 -2.51
CA ARG A 80 6.91 1.27 -3.45
C ARG A 80 8.04 2.14 -2.89
N PRO A 81 9.29 1.67 -2.97
CA PRO A 81 10.41 2.49 -2.55
C PRO A 81 10.46 3.76 -3.40
N PRO A 82 10.85 4.90 -2.83
CA PRO A 82 11.03 6.11 -3.61
C PRO A 82 12.12 5.89 -4.67
N PRO A 83 12.19 6.77 -5.69
CA PRO A 83 13.29 6.77 -6.65
C PRO A 83 14.65 6.69 -5.94
N ARG A 84 15.65 6.10 -6.59
CA ARG A 84 16.99 6.00 -5.99
C ARG A 84 17.52 7.39 -5.67
N VAL A 85 17.52 7.73 -4.40
CA VAL A 85 18.16 8.93 -3.86
C VAL A 85 19.44 8.53 -3.13
N PRO A 86 20.47 9.40 -3.08
CA PRO A 86 21.66 9.15 -2.30
C PRO A 86 21.31 8.77 -0.86
N ALA A 87 22.06 7.81 -0.30
CA ALA A 87 21.88 7.30 1.06
C ALA A 87 20.55 6.57 1.37
N LEU A 88 19.70 6.30 0.37
CA LEU A 88 18.57 5.40 0.54
C LEU A 88 19.03 3.94 0.43
N LEU A 89 18.87 3.19 1.52
CA LEU A 89 19.00 1.74 1.52
C LEU A 89 17.60 1.10 1.46
N ALA A 90 17.29 0.45 0.34
CA ALA A 90 16.07 -0.34 0.19
C ALA A 90 16.36 -1.82 0.51
N VAL A 91 15.71 -2.35 1.55
CA VAL A 91 15.87 -3.74 1.98
C VAL A 91 14.69 -4.58 1.47
N PRO A 92 14.93 -5.74 0.81
CA PRO A 92 13.86 -6.59 0.30
C PRO A 92 13.10 -7.27 1.46
N LEU A 93 11.91 -6.76 1.78
CA LEU A 93 11.14 -7.19 2.95
C LEU A 93 10.38 -8.53 2.73
N PHE A 94 9.80 -8.72 1.56
CA PHE A 94 8.86 -9.82 1.27
C PHE A 94 9.52 -11.13 0.83
N MET A 95 10.71 -11.43 1.34
CA MET A 95 11.48 -12.63 0.97
C MET A 95 11.04 -13.90 1.71
N LYS A 96 10.48 -13.75 2.92
CA LYS A 96 10.07 -14.89 3.76
C LYS A 96 8.54 -15.04 3.77
N PRO A 97 7.99 -16.28 3.67
CA PRO A 97 6.54 -16.52 3.72
C PRO A 97 5.85 -15.90 4.94
N VAL A 98 6.47 -16.01 6.11
CA VAL A 98 5.95 -15.44 7.37
C VAL A 98 5.70 -13.93 7.30
N VAL A 99 6.50 -13.20 6.53
CA VAL A 99 6.33 -11.75 6.34
C VAL A 99 5.10 -11.47 5.49
N VAL A 100 4.83 -12.32 4.49
CA VAL A 100 3.64 -12.20 3.64
C VAL A 100 2.37 -12.50 4.43
N GLU A 101 2.37 -13.56 5.24
CA GLU A 101 1.25 -13.90 6.12
C GLU A 101 0.96 -12.77 7.12
N THR A 102 2.03 -12.21 7.70
CA THR A 102 1.92 -11.06 8.60
C THR A 102 1.34 -9.85 7.86
N PHE A 103 1.79 -9.57 6.64
CA PHE A 103 1.29 -8.46 5.83
C PHE A 103 -0.20 -8.62 5.51
N VAL A 104 -0.62 -9.80 5.05
CA VAL A 104 -2.03 -10.09 4.76
C VAL A 104 -2.87 -9.92 6.02
N LYS A 105 -2.44 -10.50 7.15
CA LYS A 105 -3.14 -10.37 8.42
C LYS A 105 -3.31 -8.91 8.85
N LEU A 106 -2.23 -8.13 8.82
CA LEU A 106 -2.25 -6.73 9.24
C LEU A 106 -3.08 -5.86 8.28
N ALA A 107 -2.92 -6.05 6.97
CA ALA A 107 -3.66 -5.31 5.96
C ALA A 107 -5.17 -5.59 6.02
N THR A 108 -5.57 -6.85 6.20
CA THR A 108 -6.98 -7.23 6.39
C THR A 108 -7.53 -6.68 7.70
N LYS A 109 -6.79 -6.79 8.82
CA LYS A 109 -7.22 -6.25 10.12
C LYS A 109 -7.45 -4.74 10.06
N ASN A 110 -6.56 -4.00 9.40
CA ASN A 110 -6.58 -2.53 9.36
C ASN A 110 -7.23 -1.99 8.08
N PHE A 111 -7.95 -2.82 7.31
CA PHE A 111 -8.43 -2.44 5.98
C PHE A 111 -9.37 -1.22 6.01
N ALA A 112 -10.24 -1.16 7.03
CA ALA A 112 -11.17 -0.05 7.24
C ALA A 112 -10.47 1.30 7.44
N LEU A 113 -9.27 1.31 8.03
CA LEU A 113 -8.48 2.54 8.20
C LEU A 113 -7.92 3.07 6.86
N GLY A 114 -8.01 2.27 5.80
CA GLY A 114 -7.52 2.63 4.48
C GLY A 114 -8.19 3.86 3.87
N GLU A 115 -9.43 4.17 4.23
CA GLU A 115 -10.14 5.38 3.76
C GLU A 115 -9.41 6.66 4.16
N GLN A 116 -8.78 6.69 5.34
CA GLN A 116 -8.03 7.83 5.86
C GLN A 116 -6.80 8.16 5.02
N LEU A 117 -6.29 7.19 4.26
CA LEU A 117 -5.14 7.39 3.38
C LEU A 117 -5.50 8.08 2.08
N GLY A 118 -6.80 8.24 1.80
CA GLY A 118 -7.30 8.82 0.57
C GLY A 118 -6.98 8.01 -0.68
N LEU A 119 -7.32 8.60 -1.82
CA LEU A 119 -7.02 8.05 -3.14
C LEU A 119 -5.55 8.29 -3.49
N TRP A 120 -4.92 7.30 -4.12
CA TRP A 120 -3.57 7.49 -4.65
C TRP A 120 -3.65 8.14 -6.04
N SER A 121 -3.58 9.49 -6.06
CA SER A 121 -3.46 10.25 -7.31
C SER A 121 -2.13 9.95 -7.99
N GLY A 122 -2.18 9.34 -9.17
CA GLY A 122 -1.01 8.94 -9.96
C GLY A 122 -0.89 7.45 -10.25
N LEU A 123 -1.71 6.59 -9.62
CA LEU A 123 -1.65 5.14 -9.84
C LEU A 123 -2.94 4.36 -9.63
N GLY A 124 -3.87 4.86 -8.82
CA GLY A 124 -5.02 4.08 -8.38
C GLY A 124 -6.09 3.94 -9.47
N CYS A 125 -6.70 2.76 -9.53
CA CYS A 125 -7.95 2.52 -10.24
C CYS A 125 -9.15 3.04 -9.41
N GLY A 126 -9.04 4.24 -8.83
CA GLY A 126 -10.08 4.83 -7.97
C GLY A 126 -10.27 4.18 -6.59
N THR A 127 -9.35 3.32 -6.13
CA THR A 127 -9.35 2.77 -4.76
C THR A 127 -8.37 3.49 -3.83
N HIS A 128 -8.62 3.44 -2.52
CA HIS A 128 -7.72 4.04 -1.52
C HIS A 128 -6.31 3.39 -1.50
N ALA A 129 -5.31 4.12 -1.01
CA ALA A 129 -3.90 3.74 -1.10
C ALA A 129 -3.56 2.35 -0.51
N LEU A 130 -4.11 2.01 0.65
CA LEU A 130 -3.95 0.68 1.26
C LEU A 130 -4.48 -0.41 0.33
N CYS A 131 -5.68 -0.24 -0.23
CA CYS A 131 -6.29 -1.22 -1.13
C CYS A 131 -5.44 -1.40 -2.39
N GLU A 132 -5.00 -0.32 -3.03
CA GLU A 132 -4.18 -0.41 -4.24
C GLU A 132 -2.85 -1.12 -4.00
N LEU A 133 -2.12 -0.77 -2.93
CA LEU A 133 -0.83 -1.40 -2.62
C LEU A 133 -0.97 -2.85 -2.18
N PHE A 134 -1.92 -3.13 -1.29
CA PHE A 134 -2.15 -4.47 -0.77
C PHE A 134 -2.61 -5.42 -1.89
N CYS A 135 -3.62 -5.00 -2.66
CA CYS A 135 -4.15 -5.83 -3.73
C CYS A 135 -3.14 -5.98 -4.86
N GLY A 136 -2.49 -4.87 -5.24
CA GLY A 136 -1.43 -4.85 -6.25
C GLY A 136 -0.31 -5.84 -5.91
N TYR A 137 0.17 -5.85 -4.66
CA TYR A 137 1.20 -6.79 -4.23
C TYR A 137 0.79 -8.26 -4.42
N LEU A 138 -0.40 -8.67 -3.96
CA LEU A 138 -0.83 -10.07 -4.08
C LEU A 138 -1.02 -10.47 -5.55
N ILE A 139 -1.51 -9.56 -6.38
CA ILE A 139 -1.71 -9.79 -7.81
C ILE A 139 -0.36 -9.90 -8.54
N ASP A 140 0.55 -8.96 -8.31
CA ASP A 140 1.84 -8.88 -9.00
C ASP A 140 2.78 -10.00 -8.54
N SER A 141 2.70 -10.41 -7.28
CA SER A 141 3.40 -11.61 -6.76
C SER A 141 2.74 -12.94 -7.15
N ARG A 142 1.72 -12.92 -8.02
CA ARG A 142 1.00 -14.10 -8.56
C ARG A 142 0.31 -14.97 -7.49
N ARG A 143 -0.01 -14.41 -6.32
CA ARG A 143 -0.78 -15.07 -5.25
C ARG A 143 -2.28 -15.00 -5.52
N LEU A 144 -2.70 -15.35 -6.74
CA LEU A 144 -4.01 -15.00 -7.29
C LEU A 144 -5.17 -15.71 -6.58
N LYS A 145 -4.98 -16.94 -6.09
CA LYS A 145 -6.01 -17.66 -5.31
C LYS A 145 -6.29 -16.95 -3.99
N LEU A 146 -5.22 -16.67 -3.23
CA LEU A 146 -5.28 -15.93 -1.97
C LEU A 146 -5.86 -14.53 -2.18
N ALA A 147 -5.46 -13.85 -3.26
CA ALA A 147 -5.98 -12.54 -3.63
C ALA A 147 -7.51 -12.55 -3.78
N ILE A 148 -8.06 -13.48 -4.57
CA ILE A 148 -9.50 -13.59 -4.77
C ILE A 148 -10.22 -13.86 -3.45
N GLU A 149 -9.73 -14.80 -2.65
CA GLU A 149 -10.34 -15.15 -1.35
C GLU A 149 -10.37 -13.96 -0.38
N VAL A 150 -9.24 -13.27 -0.20
CA VAL A 150 -9.14 -12.13 0.70
C VAL A 150 -9.94 -10.93 0.19
N PHE A 151 -9.92 -10.64 -1.11
CA PHE A 151 -10.66 -9.48 -1.63
C PHE A 151 -12.16 -9.71 -1.59
N SER A 152 -12.62 -10.94 -1.86
CA SER A 152 -14.03 -11.30 -1.73
C SER A 152 -14.53 -11.18 -0.30
N SER A 153 -13.71 -11.52 0.71
CA SER A 153 -14.12 -11.35 2.11
C SER A 153 -14.20 -9.88 2.55
N LEU A 154 -13.45 -8.99 1.89
CA LEU A 154 -13.46 -7.55 2.15
C LEU A 154 -14.54 -6.78 1.36
N GLN A 155 -15.24 -7.42 0.43
CA GLN A 155 -16.19 -6.76 -0.47
C GLN A 155 -17.39 -6.13 0.25
N SER A 156 -17.83 -6.71 1.37
CA SER A 156 -18.90 -6.13 2.19
C SER A 156 -18.48 -4.83 2.87
N LEU A 157 -17.20 -4.70 3.22
CA LEU A 157 -16.63 -3.51 3.85
C LEU A 157 -16.32 -2.42 2.81
N TYR A 158 -15.80 -2.81 1.65
CA TYR A 158 -15.43 -1.88 0.60
C TYR A 158 -15.82 -2.43 -0.79
N PRO A 159 -17.04 -2.12 -1.26
CA PRO A 159 -17.59 -2.71 -2.48
C PRO A 159 -16.71 -2.54 -3.73
N THR A 160 -15.99 -1.42 -3.86
CA THR A 160 -15.10 -1.12 -5.00
C THR A 160 -13.88 -2.05 -5.05
N ILE A 161 -13.57 -2.82 -4.00
CA ILE A 161 -12.50 -3.85 -4.05
C ILE A 161 -12.76 -4.92 -5.11
N VAL A 162 -14.01 -5.07 -5.57
CA VAL A 162 -14.40 -5.96 -6.66
C VAL A 162 -13.58 -5.75 -7.94
N LEU A 163 -13.08 -4.53 -8.16
CA LEU A 163 -12.16 -4.20 -9.23
C LEU A 163 -10.87 -5.04 -9.14
N HIS A 164 -10.32 -5.19 -7.94
CA HIS A 164 -9.12 -6.01 -7.70
C HIS A 164 -9.40 -7.50 -7.79
N VAL A 165 -10.62 -7.95 -7.46
CA VAL A 165 -11.07 -9.33 -7.74
C VAL A 165 -11.05 -9.59 -9.25
N ALA A 166 -11.61 -8.67 -10.05
CA ALA A 166 -11.60 -8.76 -11.51
C ALA A 166 -10.16 -8.72 -12.06
N ARG A 167 -9.28 -7.85 -11.54
CA ARG A 167 -7.84 -7.84 -11.89
C ARG A 167 -7.17 -9.19 -11.65
N ALA A 168 -7.47 -9.84 -10.53
CA ALA A 168 -6.93 -11.16 -10.22
C ALA A 168 -7.43 -12.22 -11.22
N TYR A 169 -8.71 -12.19 -11.60
CA TYR A 169 -9.27 -13.08 -12.64
C TYR A 169 -8.64 -12.85 -14.01
N VAL A 170 -8.47 -11.59 -14.44
CA VAL A 170 -7.78 -11.25 -15.71
C VAL A 170 -6.34 -11.78 -15.69
N LYS A 171 -5.62 -11.63 -14.57
CA LYS A 171 -4.25 -12.17 -14.43
C LYS A 171 -4.17 -13.70 -14.45
N ARG A 172 -5.28 -14.39 -14.15
CA ARG A 172 -5.48 -15.84 -14.34
C ARG A 172 -5.95 -16.23 -15.75
N GLN A 173 -6.04 -15.27 -16.68
CA GLN A 173 -6.62 -15.46 -18.03
C GLN A 173 -8.10 -15.83 -18.02
N GLN A 174 -8.82 -15.54 -16.94
CA GLN A 174 -10.26 -15.82 -16.78
C GLN A 174 -11.07 -14.53 -17.04
N VAL A 175 -11.03 -14.03 -18.27
CA VAL A 175 -11.62 -12.73 -18.64
C VAL A 175 -13.14 -12.72 -18.45
N GLU A 176 -13.82 -13.81 -18.81
CA GLU A 176 -15.27 -13.94 -18.61
C GLU A 176 -15.65 -13.89 -17.12
N ALA A 177 -14.88 -14.53 -16.25
CA ALA A 177 -15.13 -14.46 -14.81
C ALA A 177 -14.94 -13.04 -14.28
N ALA A 178 -13.93 -12.31 -14.79
CA ALA A 178 -13.70 -10.91 -14.44
C ALA A 178 -14.88 -10.03 -14.84
N LEU A 179 -15.34 -10.10 -16.10
CA LEU A 179 -16.47 -9.31 -16.60
C LEU A 179 -17.77 -9.64 -15.87
N ASN A 180 -18.03 -10.92 -15.58
CA ASN A 180 -19.20 -11.32 -14.80
C ASN A 180 -19.22 -10.71 -13.39
N VAL A 181 -18.06 -10.65 -12.72
CA VAL A 181 -17.94 -10.06 -11.39
C VAL A 181 -18.15 -8.54 -11.44
N LEU A 182 -17.59 -7.85 -12.44
CA LEU A 182 -17.79 -6.42 -12.65
C LEU A 182 -19.27 -6.10 -12.94
N SER A 183 -19.86 -6.79 -13.93
CA SER A 183 -21.26 -6.60 -14.32
C SER A 183 -22.22 -6.83 -13.15
N ARG A 184 -22.00 -7.87 -12.33
CA ARG A 184 -22.80 -8.09 -11.12
C ARG A 184 -22.69 -6.94 -10.13
N SER A 185 -21.50 -6.37 -9.93
CA SER A 185 -21.33 -5.20 -9.07
C SER A 185 -22.04 -3.97 -9.64
N LEU A 186 -21.94 -3.75 -10.95
CA LEU A 186 -22.56 -2.59 -11.61
C LEU A 186 -24.09 -2.68 -11.65
N ARG A 187 -24.68 -3.87 -11.65
CA ARG A 187 -26.13 -4.03 -11.46
C ARG A 187 -26.61 -3.52 -10.09
N VAL A 188 -25.76 -3.60 -9.07
CA VAL A 188 -26.09 -3.12 -7.72
C VAL A 188 -25.73 -1.64 -7.56
N ARG A 189 -24.58 -1.22 -8.12
CA ARG A 189 -24.12 0.18 -8.11
C ARG A 189 -23.67 0.58 -9.52
N PRO A 190 -24.60 1.06 -10.36
CA PRO A 190 -24.30 1.42 -11.75
C PRO A 190 -23.30 2.57 -11.87
N GLU A 191 -23.24 3.44 -10.86
CA GLU A 191 -22.42 4.65 -10.86
C GLU A 191 -21.03 4.45 -10.24
N ASP A 192 -20.58 3.20 -10.03
CA ASP A 192 -19.21 2.93 -9.59
C ASP A 192 -18.22 3.18 -10.73
N VAL A 193 -17.83 4.45 -10.89
CA VAL A 193 -16.97 4.93 -11.98
C VAL A 193 -15.64 4.14 -12.10
N PRO A 194 -14.91 3.86 -11.01
CA PRO A 194 -13.77 2.93 -11.05
C PRO A 194 -14.05 1.58 -11.71
N VAL A 195 -15.19 0.97 -11.38
CA VAL A 195 -15.58 -0.35 -11.88
C VAL A 195 -16.00 -0.26 -13.35
N LEU A 196 -16.76 0.77 -13.74
CA LEU A 196 -17.13 1.05 -15.13
C LEU A 196 -15.89 1.22 -16.01
N HIS A 197 -14.94 2.05 -15.56
CA HIS A 197 -13.71 2.31 -16.30
C HIS A 197 -12.89 1.02 -16.49
N TYR A 198 -12.81 0.20 -15.45
CA TYR A 198 -12.09 -1.06 -15.52
C TYR A 198 -12.79 -2.09 -16.43
N GLU A 199 -14.12 -2.12 -16.45
CA GLU A 199 -14.91 -2.95 -17.37
C GLU A 199 -14.65 -2.54 -18.83
N ALA A 200 -14.79 -1.25 -19.15
CA ALA A 200 -14.52 -0.70 -20.48
C ALA A 200 -13.11 -1.07 -20.97
N LYS A 201 -12.09 -0.82 -20.11
CA LYS A 201 -10.69 -1.14 -20.41
C LYS A 201 -10.47 -2.64 -20.63
N THR A 202 -11.17 -3.49 -19.87
CA THR A 202 -11.05 -4.95 -19.98
C THR A 202 -11.69 -5.46 -21.27
N LEU A 203 -12.88 -4.95 -21.62
CA LEU A 203 -13.57 -5.25 -22.87
C LEU A 203 -12.74 -4.86 -24.09
N LEU A 204 -12.27 -3.60 -24.12
CA LEU A 204 -11.43 -3.06 -25.19
C LEU A 204 -10.16 -3.89 -25.39
N LYS A 205 -9.42 -4.17 -24.31
CA LYS A 205 -8.14 -4.89 -24.38
C LYS A 205 -8.28 -6.33 -24.90
N HIS A 206 -9.42 -6.98 -24.67
CA HIS A 206 -9.65 -8.37 -25.07
C HIS A 206 -10.55 -8.50 -26.30
N GLY A 207 -10.86 -7.38 -26.99
CA GLY A 207 -11.68 -7.37 -28.21
C GLY A 207 -13.11 -7.88 -28.00
N ARG A 208 -13.66 -7.70 -26.80
CA ARG A 208 -15.02 -8.17 -26.44
C ARG A 208 -16.00 -7.01 -26.57
N CYS A 209 -17.07 -7.21 -27.34
CA CYS A 209 -18.25 -6.33 -27.41
C CYS A 209 -17.90 -4.84 -27.38
N LEU A 210 -17.28 -4.33 -28.45
CA LEU A 210 -16.74 -2.96 -28.51
C LEU A 210 -17.80 -1.89 -28.16
N GLU A 211 -19.07 -2.11 -28.56
CA GLU A 211 -20.18 -1.23 -28.21
C GLU A 211 -20.39 -1.10 -26.69
N LEU A 212 -20.28 -2.20 -25.94
CA LEU A 212 -20.35 -2.17 -24.48
C LEU A 212 -19.12 -1.47 -23.88
N ALA A 213 -17.94 -1.65 -24.49
CA ALA A 213 -16.73 -0.98 -24.03
C ALA A 213 -16.86 0.55 -24.17
N VAL A 214 -17.36 1.01 -25.33
CA VAL A 214 -17.62 2.44 -25.59
C VAL A 214 -18.68 2.97 -24.64
N SER A 215 -19.82 2.29 -24.50
CA SER A 215 -20.89 2.73 -23.60
C SER A 215 -20.44 2.85 -22.14
N ALA A 216 -19.66 1.89 -21.64
CA ALA A 216 -19.10 1.95 -20.30
C ALA A 216 -18.06 3.08 -20.15
N ALA A 217 -17.24 3.33 -21.17
CA ALA A 217 -16.26 4.42 -21.18
C ALA A 217 -16.94 5.80 -21.22
N GLU A 218 -17.97 5.97 -22.05
CA GLU A 218 -18.78 7.19 -22.13
C GLU A 218 -19.43 7.49 -20.79
N LEU A 219 -20.05 6.50 -20.15
CA LEU A 219 -20.68 6.68 -18.84
C LEU A 219 -19.65 7.07 -17.77
N ALA A 220 -18.47 6.45 -17.77
CA ALA A 220 -17.40 6.81 -16.83
C ALA A 220 -16.94 8.26 -17.01
N VAL A 221 -16.80 8.72 -18.26
CA VAL A 221 -16.46 10.12 -18.59
C VAL A 221 -17.57 11.09 -18.19
N GLN A 222 -18.83 10.75 -18.45
CA GLN A 222 -19.98 11.57 -18.07
C GLN A 222 -20.08 11.76 -16.55
N LEU A 223 -19.88 10.68 -15.79
CA LEU A 223 -19.93 10.72 -14.33
C LEU A 223 -18.72 11.43 -13.71
N MET A 224 -17.54 11.35 -14.35
CA MET A 224 -16.32 11.95 -13.80
C MET A 224 -15.38 12.48 -14.89
N PRO A 225 -15.71 13.63 -15.50
CA PRO A 225 -14.96 14.18 -16.63
C PRO A 225 -13.59 14.75 -16.24
N SER A 226 -13.33 14.96 -14.95
CA SER A 226 -12.07 15.50 -14.42
C SER A 226 -10.90 14.50 -14.48
N ILE A 227 -11.18 13.21 -14.67
CA ILE A 227 -10.14 12.17 -14.73
C ILE A 227 -9.76 11.89 -16.18
N TRP A 228 -8.58 12.35 -16.58
CA TRP A 228 -8.07 12.20 -17.95
C TRP A 228 -7.92 10.75 -18.41
N GLN A 229 -7.66 9.81 -17.50
CA GLN A 229 -7.51 8.39 -17.85
C GLN A 229 -8.79 7.78 -18.43
N PHE A 230 -9.96 8.34 -18.09
CA PHE A 230 -11.25 7.88 -18.62
C PHE A 230 -11.39 8.29 -20.08
N TRP A 231 -11.03 9.54 -20.40
CA TRP A 231 -10.95 10.04 -21.78
C TRP A 231 -9.96 9.30 -22.68
N VAL A 232 -8.88 8.75 -22.12
CA VAL A 232 -7.92 7.95 -22.89
C VAL A 232 -8.45 6.55 -23.21
N THR A 233 -9.44 6.07 -22.45
CA THR A 233 -10.07 4.76 -22.68
C THR A 233 -11.23 4.84 -23.66
N LEU A 234 -11.95 5.97 -23.65
CA LEU A 234 -12.95 6.34 -24.66
C LEU A 234 -12.25 6.64 -26.00
#